data_AF-A0A8C8WUC2-F1
#
_entry.id   AF-A0A8C8WUC2-F1
#
_cell.length_a   1.000
_cell.length_b   1.000
_cell.length_c   1.000
_cell.angle_alpha   90.00
_cell.angle_beta   90.00
_cell.angle_gamma   90.00
#
_symmetry.space_group_name_H-M   'P 1'
#
loop_
_entity.id
_entity.type
_entity.pdbx_description
1 polymer ?
#
loop_
_entity_poly.entity_id
_entity_poly.type
_entity_poly.pdbx_seq_one_letter_code
_entity_poly.pdbx_strand_id
1 'polypeptide(L)'
;MAAADGDDSLYPIAVLIDELRNEDVQLRLNSIKKLSTIALALGVERTRSELLPFLTDTIYDEDEVLLALAEQLGTFTTLVGGPEYVHCLLPPLESLATVEETVVRDKAVESLRAISHEHSPSDLEAHFVPLVKRLAGGDWFTSRTSACGLFSVCYPRVSSAVKAELRQYFRNLCSDDTPMVRRAAASKLGEFAKVLELDNVKSEIIPMFSNLASDEQDSVRLLAVEACVNIAQLLPQEDLEALVMPTLRQAAEDKSWRVRYMVADKFTELQKAVGPEITKTDLVPAFQNLMKDCEAEVRAAASHKVKEFCENLSADCRENVIMTQILPCIKELVSDANQHVKSALASVIMGLSPILGKDNTIEHLLPLFLAQLKDECPEVRLNIISNLDCVNEVIGIRQLSQSLLPAIVELAEDAKWRVRLAIIEYMPLLAGQLGVEFFDEKLNSLCMAWLVDHGESLRQVGEDVGAPGRMDSALTGACRGVESLPQAICRLCGPAPFLESWIRAGWEGKQSRSPRGGLARGSVESARAAGQSRLFFPEHHVFAVIAASSSEQLSISYALW
;
A
#
# COMPACT_ATOMS: atom_id res chain seq x y z
N MET A 1 4.14 -42.41 48.12
CA MET A 1 4.60 -41.20 48.84
C MET A 1 3.61 -40.10 48.51
N ALA A 2 3.20 -39.37 49.54
CA ALA A 2 2.00 -38.55 49.60
C ALA A 2 2.01 -37.35 48.64
N ALA A 3 0.80 -36.94 48.26
CA ALA A 3 0.46 -35.69 47.60
C ALA A 3 1.07 -34.49 48.33
N ALA A 4 1.70 -33.60 47.57
CA ALA A 4 2.31 -32.36 48.04
C ALA A 4 1.91 -31.15 47.17
N ASP A 5 0.73 -31.17 46.55
CA ASP A 5 0.24 -30.08 45.65
C ASP A 5 -0.90 -29.24 46.25
N GLY A 6 -1.10 -29.30 47.56
CA GLY A 6 -2.35 -28.85 48.20
C GLY A 6 -2.53 -27.34 48.43
N ASP A 7 -1.46 -26.54 48.58
CA ASP A 7 -1.58 -25.16 49.08
C ASP A 7 -0.87 -24.08 48.22
N ASP A 8 0.25 -24.39 47.56
CA ASP A 8 0.97 -23.42 46.70
C ASP A 8 0.41 -23.33 45.26
N SER A 9 -0.48 -24.25 44.87
CA SER A 9 -1.00 -24.38 43.49
C SER A 9 -2.18 -23.45 43.16
N LEU A 10 -2.72 -22.72 44.13
CA LEU A 10 -3.91 -21.87 44.00
C LEU A 10 -3.60 -20.37 43.97
N TYR A 11 -2.45 -19.96 44.49
CA TYR A 11 -2.09 -18.53 44.60
C TYR A 11 -2.01 -17.81 43.24
N PRO A 12 -1.46 -18.42 42.16
CA PRO A 12 -1.42 -17.76 40.85
C PRO A 12 -2.80 -17.58 40.19
N ILE A 13 -3.73 -18.53 40.39
CA ILE A 13 -5.11 -18.41 39.88
C ILE A 13 -5.87 -17.35 40.67
N ALA A 14 -5.80 -17.38 42.00
CA ALA A 14 -6.56 -16.46 42.83
C ALA A 14 -6.17 -15.01 42.55
N VAL A 15 -4.86 -14.72 42.45
CA VAL A 15 -4.35 -13.39 42.08
C VAL A 15 -4.80 -13.01 40.68
N LEU A 16 -4.77 -13.93 39.70
CA LEU A 16 -5.25 -13.62 38.36
C LEU A 16 -6.75 -13.38 38.30
N ILE A 17 -7.56 -14.19 38.99
CA ILE A 17 -9.01 -13.99 39.05
C ILE A 17 -9.31 -12.63 39.68
N ASP A 18 -8.55 -12.23 40.71
CA ASP A 18 -8.67 -10.91 41.32
C ASP A 18 -8.21 -9.79 40.37
N GLU A 19 -7.13 -9.99 39.62
CA GLU A 19 -6.62 -9.01 38.62
C GLU A 19 -7.55 -8.89 37.40
N LEU A 20 -8.13 -9.99 36.93
CA LEU A 20 -9.11 -10.02 35.82
C LEU A 20 -10.49 -9.51 36.24
N ARG A 21 -10.76 -9.43 37.54
CA ARG A 21 -11.97 -8.78 38.10
C ARG A 21 -11.69 -7.38 38.64
N ASN A 22 -10.46 -6.88 38.49
CA ASN A 22 -10.09 -5.56 38.95
C ASN A 22 -10.88 -4.49 38.19
N GLU A 23 -11.23 -3.38 38.83
CA GLU A 23 -11.96 -2.27 38.18
C GLU A 23 -11.11 -1.56 37.11
N ASP A 24 -9.78 -1.56 37.25
CA ASP A 24 -8.85 -0.95 36.30
C ASP A 24 -8.68 -1.81 35.04
N VAL A 25 -9.14 -1.28 33.91
CA VAL A 25 -9.05 -1.88 32.57
C VAL A 25 -7.60 -2.21 32.21
N GLN A 26 -6.64 -1.36 32.58
CA GLN A 26 -5.24 -1.55 32.23
C GLN A 26 -4.62 -2.74 32.97
N LEU A 27 -5.07 -2.98 34.21
CA LEU A 27 -4.65 -4.16 34.98
C LEU A 27 -5.27 -5.43 34.40
N ARG A 28 -6.55 -5.41 34.01
CA ARG A 28 -7.20 -6.53 33.31
C ARG A 28 -6.49 -6.86 32.00
N LEU A 29 -6.19 -5.84 31.18
CA LEU A 29 -5.47 -5.99 29.91
C LEU A 29 -4.07 -6.59 30.10
N ASN A 30 -3.31 -6.09 31.08
CA ASN A 30 -1.98 -6.62 31.39
C ASN A 30 -2.03 -8.08 31.84
N SER A 31 -3.11 -8.46 32.52
CA SER A 31 -3.36 -9.84 32.98
C SER A 31 -3.66 -10.75 31.79
N ILE A 32 -4.52 -10.31 30.87
CA ILE A 32 -4.79 -11.02 29.61
C ILE A 32 -3.52 -11.17 28.77
N LYS A 33 -2.67 -10.15 28.66
CA LYS A 33 -1.39 -10.26 27.94
C LYS A 33 -0.43 -11.31 28.53
N LYS A 34 -0.63 -11.68 29.79
CA LYS A 34 0.16 -12.70 30.49
C LYS A 34 -0.53 -14.07 30.55
N LEU A 35 -1.69 -14.25 29.90
CA LEU A 35 -2.51 -15.47 29.99
C LEU A 35 -1.70 -16.76 29.78
N SER A 36 -0.73 -16.72 28.86
CA SER A 36 0.18 -17.85 28.59
C SER A 36 1.01 -18.27 29.80
N THR A 37 1.49 -17.31 30.59
CA THR A 37 2.27 -17.57 31.80
C THR A 37 1.42 -18.25 32.87
N ILE A 38 0.16 -17.83 32.98
CA ILE A 38 -0.80 -18.48 33.88
C ILE A 38 -1.05 -19.91 33.43
N ALA A 39 -1.43 -20.13 32.17
CA ALA A 39 -1.71 -21.47 31.68
C ALA A 39 -0.52 -22.43 31.88
N LEU A 40 0.71 -21.93 31.69
CA LEU A 40 1.93 -22.68 32.01
C LEU A 40 2.03 -23.05 33.50
N ALA A 41 1.69 -22.14 34.41
CA ALA A 41 1.71 -22.39 35.85
C ALA A 41 0.60 -23.36 36.30
N LEU A 42 -0.57 -23.35 35.65
CA LEU A 42 -1.69 -24.25 36.00
C LEU A 42 -1.52 -25.66 35.48
N GLY A 43 -0.78 -25.79 34.37
CA GLY A 43 -0.73 -27.00 33.59
C GLY A 43 -1.96 -27.17 32.68
N VAL A 44 -1.84 -28.10 31.74
CA VAL A 44 -2.80 -28.28 30.63
C VAL A 44 -4.18 -28.76 31.06
N GLU A 45 -4.27 -29.52 32.15
CA GLU A 45 -5.55 -30.06 32.65
C GLU A 45 -6.40 -28.97 33.30
N ARG A 46 -5.83 -28.24 34.27
CA ARG A 46 -6.51 -27.14 34.96
C ARG A 46 -6.78 -25.96 34.05
N THR A 47 -5.91 -25.71 33.07
CA THR A 47 -6.18 -24.70 32.02
C THR A 47 -7.51 -25.02 31.31
N ARG A 48 -7.77 -26.29 30.98
CA ARG A 48 -9.02 -26.70 30.33
C ARG A 48 -10.23 -26.71 31.28
N SER A 49 -10.07 -27.21 32.50
CA SER A 49 -11.21 -27.41 33.41
C SER A 49 -11.58 -26.19 34.25
N GLU A 50 -10.66 -25.23 34.44
CA GLU A 50 -10.85 -24.05 35.29
C GLU A 50 -10.71 -22.74 34.50
N LEU A 51 -9.57 -22.53 33.82
CA LEU A 51 -9.27 -21.24 33.18
C LEU A 51 -10.17 -20.95 31.97
N LEU A 52 -10.35 -21.91 31.04
CA LEU A 52 -11.19 -21.70 29.85
C LEU A 52 -12.67 -21.45 30.19
N PRO A 53 -13.31 -22.22 31.10
CA PRO A 53 -14.66 -21.89 31.56
C PRO A 53 -14.75 -20.49 32.16
N PHE A 54 -13.80 -20.12 33.02
CA PHE A 54 -13.76 -18.77 33.62
C PHE A 54 -13.67 -17.67 32.56
N LEU A 55 -12.79 -17.84 31.57
CA LEU A 55 -12.66 -16.88 30.47
C LEU A 55 -13.90 -16.82 29.60
N THR A 56 -14.61 -17.95 29.42
CA THR A 56 -15.86 -18.01 28.65
C THR A 56 -17.00 -17.27 29.34
N ASP A 57 -17.08 -17.38 30.67
CA ASP A 57 -18.13 -16.72 31.46
C ASP A 57 -17.85 -15.21 31.64
N THR A 58 -16.60 -14.77 31.45
CA THR A 58 -16.14 -13.37 31.67
C THR A 58 -16.02 -12.57 30.36
N ILE A 59 -16.71 -12.97 29.28
CA ILE A 59 -16.62 -12.32 27.94
C ILE A 59 -17.34 -10.95 27.89
N TYR A 60 -17.80 -10.43 29.03
CA TYR A 60 -18.41 -9.11 29.15
C TYR A 60 -17.40 -8.11 29.75
N ASP A 61 -16.45 -7.66 28.94
CA ASP A 61 -15.42 -6.68 29.31
C ASP A 61 -15.27 -5.61 28.20
N GLU A 62 -14.37 -4.65 28.39
CA GLU A 62 -14.03 -3.61 27.42
C GLU A 62 -13.37 -4.18 26.16
N ASP A 63 -13.61 -3.54 25.01
CA ASP A 63 -13.21 -4.03 23.69
C ASP A 63 -11.70 -4.33 23.58
N GLU A 64 -10.84 -3.53 24.20
CA GLU A 64 -9.38 -3.74 24.18
C GLU A 64 -8.97 -5.03 24.91
N VAL A 65 -9.67 -5.37 25.99
CA VAL A 65 -9.44 -6.60 26.76
C VAL A 65 -9.93 -7.81 25.96
N LEU A 66 -11.12 -7.72 25.37
CA LEU A 66 -11.69 -8.79 24.54
C LEU A 66 -10.84 -9.04 23.28
N LEU A 67 -10.32 -7.99 22.65
CA LEU A 67 -9.43 -8.08 21.51
C LEU A 67 -8.14 -8.84 21.86
N ALA A 68 -7.51 -8.47 22.99
CA ALA A 68 -6.31 -9.14 23.48
C ALA A 68 -6.61 -10.61 23.85
N LEU A 69 -7.78 -10.89 24.43
CA LEU A 69 -8.18 -12.25 24.78
C LEU A 69 -8.36 -13.12 23.53
N ALA A 70 -9.07 -12.61 22.52
CA ALA A 70 -9.24 -13.28 21.23
C ALA A 70 -7.89 -13.62 20.58
N GLU A 71 -6.93 -12.70 20.64
CA GLU A 71 -5.57 -12.91 20.14
C GLU A 71 -4.82 -14.01 20.91
N GLN A 72 -4.84 -13.95 22.24
CA GLN A 72 -4.14 -14.95 23.06
C GLN A 72 -4.66 -16.36 22.79
N LEU A 73 -5.97 -16.54 22.75
CA LEU A 73 -6.59 -17.86 22.52
C LEU A 73 -6.21 -18.49 21.18
N GLY A 74 -5.85 -17.68 20.16
CA GLY A 74 -5.34 -18.19 18.88
C GLY A 74 -3.99 -18.92 18.96
N THR A 75 -3.23 -18.70 20.03
CA THR A 75 -1.90 -19.29 20.26
C THR A 75 -1.87 -20.34 21.38
N PHE A 76 -3.04 -20.72 21.90
CA PHE A 76 -3.16 -21.52 23.12
C PHE A 76 -3.09 -23.04 22.92
N THR A 77 -2.94 -23.54 21.69
CA THR A 77 -2.99 -24.98 21.38
C THR A 77 -2.06 -25.81 22.26
N THR A 78 -0.79 -25.41 22.43
CA THR A 78 0.16 -26.15 23.26
C THR A 78 -0.19 -26.08 24.75
N LEU A 79 -0.75 -24.95 25.19
CA LEU A 79 -1.12 -24.68 26.58
C LEU A 79 -2.37 -25.44 27.04
N VAL A 80 -3.19 -25.91 26.10
CA VAL A 80 -4.34 -26.78 26.38
C VAL A 80 -4.04 -28.28 26.23
N GLY A 81 -2.79 -28.64 25.93
CA GLY A 81 -2.38 -30.05 25.77
C GLY A 81 -2.27 -30.53 24.33
N GLY A 82 -2.15 -29.61 23.37
CA GLY A 82 -1.88 -29.93 21.96
C GLY A 82 -3.12 -30.21 21.12
N PRO A 83 -2.93 -30.73 19.89
CA PRO A 83 -3.99 -30.96 18.91
C PRO A 83 -5.19 -31.78 19.40
N GLU A 84 -4.99 -32.74 20.32
CA GLU A 84 -6.06 -33.59 20.85
C GLU A 84 -7.14 -32.80 21.61
N TYR A 85 -6.79 -31.62 22.14
CA TYR A 85 -7.65 -30.82 23.01
C TYR A 85 -7.88 -29.40 22.50
N VAL A 86 -7.51 -29.12 21.25
CA VAL A 86 -7.70 -27.78 20.66
C VAL A 86 -9.17 -27.37 20.59
N HIS A 87 -10.09 -28.34 20.51
CA HIS A 87 -11.53 -28.09 20.51
C HIS A 87 -12.03 -27.41 21.81
N CYS A 88 -11.27 -27.49 22.91
CA CYS A 88 -11.60 -26.80 24.16
C CYS A 88 -11.51 -25.26 24.02
N LEU A 89 -10.81 -24.74 23.02
CA LEU A 89 -10.70 -23.30 22.74
C LEU A 89 -11.89 -22.75 21.96
N LEU A 90 -12.74 -23.62 21.40
CA LEU A 90 -13.87 -23.20 20.57
C LEU A 90 -14.93 -22.41 21.35
N PRO A 91 -15.39 -22.81 22.56
CA PRO A 91 -16.43 -22.06 23.28
C PRO A 91 -16.10 -20.58 23.56
N PRO A 92 -14.93 -20.22 24.12
CA PRO A 92 -14.64 -18.80 24.36
C PRO A 92 -14.47 -18.02 23.04
N LEU A 93 -13.86 -18.62 22.02
CA LEU A 93 -13.73 -17.97 20.70
C LEU A 93 -15.07 -17.83 19.97
N GLU A 94 -16.00 -18.78 20.14
CA GLU A 94 -17.36 -18.69 19.61
C GLU A 94 -18.09 -17.50 20.22
N SER A 95 -18.06 -17.36 21.55
CA SER A 95 -18.65 -16.23 22.24
C SER A 95 -18.03 -14.89 21.78
N LEU A 96 -16.70 -14.80 21.68
CA LEU A 96 -16.01 -13.60 21.15
C LEU A 96 -16.38 -13.31 19.69
N ALA A 97 -16.68 -14.33 18.88
CA ALA A 97 -17.13 -14.16 17.51
C ALA A 97 -18.59 -13.66 17.40
N THR A 98 -19.32 -13.53 18.51
CA THR A 98 -20.71 -13.04 18.53
C THR A 98 -20.89 -11.63 19.10
N VAL A 99 -19.83 -11.03 19.66
CA VAL A 99 -19.89 -9.70 20.29
C VAL A 99 -20.23 -8.58 19.30
N GLU A 100 -20.64 -7.41 19.80
CA GLU A 100 -21.05 -6.27 18.96
C GLU A 100 -19.88 -5.59 18.25
N GLU A 101 -18.70 -5.54 18.88
CA GLU A 101 -17.53 -4.88 18.30
C GLU A 101 -16.91 -5.71 17.16
N THR A 102 -16.77 -5.10 15.99
CA THR A 102 -16.33 -5.80 14.77
C THR A 102 -14.87 -6.21 14.86
N VAL A 103 -14.02 -5.36 15.43
CA VAL A 103 -12.59 -5.64 15.54
C VAL A 103 -12.32 -6.87 16.41
N VAL A 104 -13.11 -7.07 17.48
CA VAL A 104 -13.03 -8.25 18.34
C VAL A 104 -13.49 -9.51 17.59
N ARG A 105 -14.62 -9.44 16.86
CA ARG A 105 -15.11 -10.57 16.05
C ARG A 105 -14.11 -10.99 14.99
N ASP A 106 -13.53 -10.03 14.28
CA ASP A 106 -12.53 -10.29 13.24
C ASP A 106 -11.31 -11.00 13.83
N LYS A 107 -10.85 -10.58 15.01
CA LYS A 107 -9.75 -11.25 15.71
C LYS A 107 -10.11 -12.64 16.21
N ALA A 108 -11.34 -12.84 16.70
CA ALA A 108 -11.82 -14.16 17.10
C ALA A 108 -11.90 -15.12 15.89
N VAL A 109 -12.38 -14.65 14.74
CA VAL A 109 -12.39 -15.41 13.48
C VAL A 109 -10.97 -15.72 13.01
N GLU A 110 -10.03 -14.77 13.09
CA GLU A 110 -8.61 -15.00 12.80
C GLU A 110 -8.03 -16.13 13.68
N SER A 111 -8.27 -16.08 14.99
CA SER A 111 -7.84 -17.11 15.92
C SER A 111 -8.50 -18.47 15.66
N LEU A 112 -9.81 -18.49 15.38
CA LEU A 112 -10.52 -19.72 14.97
C LEU A 112 -9.92 -20.33 13.71
N ARG A 113 -9.57 -19.50 12.71
CA ARG A 113 -8.90 -19.96 11.49
C ARG A 113 -7.53 -20.55 11.81
N ALA A 114 -6.72 -19.89 12.63
CA ALA A 114 -5.41 -20.39 13.04
C ALA A 114 -5.51 -21.77 13.70
N ILE A 115 -6.37 -21.92 14.73
CA ILE A 115 -6.50 -23.19 15.45
C ILE A 115 -7.23 -24.28 14.65
N SER A 116 -7.97 -23.93 13.59
CA SER A 116 -8.61 -24.93 12.72
C SER A 116 -7.59 -25.87 12.05
N HIS A 117 -6.36 -25.39 11.81
CA HIS A 117 -5.28 -26.19 11.24
C HIS A 117 -4.78 -27.27 12.21
N GLU A 118 -4.90 -27.04 13.51
CA GLU A 118 -4.49 -27.97 14.57
C GLU A 118 -5.53 -29.07 14.83
N HIS A 119 -6.77 -28.90 14.37
CA HIS A 119 -7.80 -29.94 14.50
C HIS A 119 -7.49 -31.11 13.56
N SER A 120 -7.68 -32.35 14.01
CA SER A 120 -7.72 -33.50 13.10
C SER A 120 -8.95 -33.44 12.18
N PRO A 121 -8.98 -34.14 11.02
CA PRO A 121 -10.18 -34.22 10.18
C PRO A 121 -11.43 -34.67 10.93
N SER A 122 -11.30 -35.62 11.86
CA SER A 122 -12.40 -36.07 12.71
C SER A 122 -12.87 -34.99 13.67
N ASP A 123 -11.94 -34.24 14.29
CA ASP A 123 -12.31 -33.16 15.22
C ASP A 123 -12.90 -31.95 14.51
N LEU A 124 -12.49 -31.69 13.26
CA LEU A 124 -13.13 -30.69 12.41
C LEU A 124 -14.61 -31.03 12.22
N GLU A 125 -14.93 -32.27 11.83
CA GLU A 125 -16.33 -32.68 11.65
C GLU A 125 -17.10 -32.76 12.96
N ALA A 126 -16.46 -33.21 14.05
CA ALA A 126 -17.11 -33.41 15.34
C ALA A 126 -17.33 -32.11 16.13
N HIS A 127 -16.48 -31.09 15.96
CA HIS A 127 -16.48 -29.90 16.81
C HIS A 127 -16.50 -28.59 16.02
N PHE A 128 -15.58 -28.42 15.06
CA PHE A 128 -15.44 -27.15 14.33
C PHE A 128 -16.61 -26.86 13.39
N VAL A 129 -17.04 -27.86 12.61
CA VAL A 129 -18.19 -27.74 11.69
C VAL A 129 -19.49 -27.44 12.44
N PRO A 130 -19.81 -28.11 13.57
CA PRO A 130 -20.92 -27.71 14.43
C PRO A 130 -20.87 -26.25 14.90
N LEU A 131 -19.69 -25.72 15.24
CA LEU A 131 -19.52 -24.30 15.56
C LEU A 131 -19.88 -23.41 14.37
N VAL A 132 -19.37 -23.71 13.18
CA VAL A 132 -19.68 -22.94 11.96
C VAL A 132 -21.20 -22.94 11.70
N LYS A 133 -21.87 -24.09 11.88
CA LYS A 133 -23.32 -24.21 11.72
C LYS A 133 -24.11 -23.40 12.75
N ARG A 134 -23.68 -23.40 14.03
CA ARG A 134 -24.30 -22.59 15.08
C ARG A 134 -24.18 -21.10 14.78
N LEU A 135 -22.99 -20.64 14.39
CA LEU A 135 -22.78 -19.24 14.01
C LEU A 135 -23.60 -18.87 12.76
N ALA A 136 -23.61 -19.72 11.73
CA ALA A 136 -24.35 -19.45 10.49
C ALA A 136 -25.88 -19.46 10.68
N GLY A 137 -26.39 -20.24 11.63
CA GLY A 137 -27.82 -20.31 11.98
C GLY A 137 -28.22 -19.46 13.18
N GLY A 138 -27.32 -18.62 13.70
CA GLY A 138 -27.57 -17.82 14.89
C GLY A 138 -28.59 -16.71 14.66
N ASP A 139 -29.36 -16.37 15.71
CA ASP A 139 -30.40 -15.34 15.65
C ASP A 139 -29.83 -13.94 15.30
N TRP A 140 -28.64 -13.64 15.83
CA TRP A 140 -27.97 -12.36 15.65
C TRP A 140 -27.10 -12.34 14.40
N PHE A 141 -27.22 -11.27 13.60
CA PHE A 141 -26.46 -11.13 12.36
C PHE A 141 -24.94 -11.06 12.60
N THR A 142 -24.48 -10.64 13.78
CA THR A 142 -23.07 -10.60 14.16
C THR A 142 -22.45 -12.01 14.08
N SER A 143 -23.13 -13.01 14.64
CA SER A 143 -22.71 -14.42 14.58
C SER A 143 -22.65 -14.95 13.13
N ARG A 144 -23.68 -14.65 12.33
CA ARG A 144 -23.76 -15.07 10.92
C ARG A 144 -22.70 -14.40 10.05
N THR A 145 -22.35 -13.16 10.36
CA THR A 145 -21.25 -12.41 9.73
C THR A 145 -19.91 -13.11 10.00
N SER A 146 -19.63 -13.48 11.26
CA SER A 146 -18.42 -14.21 11.64
C SER A 146 -18.31 -15.58 10.98
N ALA A 147 -19.45 -16.28 10.82
CA ALA A 147 -19.49 -17.59 10.17
C ALA A 147 -18.90 -17.56 8.75
N CYS A 148 -19.14 -16.49 7.99
CA CYS A 148 -18.67 -16.32 6.61
C CYS A 148 -17.15 -16.53 6.48
N GLY A 149 -16.37 -16.17 7.50
CA GLY A 149 -14.92 -16.29 7.53
C GLY A 149 -14.37 -17.66 7.91
N LEU A 150 -15.21 -18.68 8.17
CA LEU A 150 -14.77 -19.98 8.70
C LEU A 150 -14.93 -21.15 7.71
N PHE A 151 -15.61 -20.95 6.58
CA PHE A 151 -15.88 -22.01 5.61
C PHE A 151 -14.63 -22.51 4.90
N SER A 152 -13.77 -21.60 4.42
CA SER A 152 -12.63 -21.94 3.56
C SER A 152 -11.57 -22.79 4.26
N VAL A 153 -11.39 -22.61 5.58
CA VAL A 153 -10.35 -23.29 6.35
C VAL A 153 -10.70 -24.74 6.70
N CYS A 154 -11.99 -25.06 6.84
CA CYS A 154 -12.45 -26.41 7.18
C CYS A 154 -12.87 -27.22 5.95
N TYR A 155 -13.36 -26.59 4.88
CA TYR A 155 -13.89 -27.27 3.69
C TYR A 155 -12.95 -28.35 3.09
N PRO A 156 -11.63 -28.13 2.91
CA PRO A 156 -10.78 -29.11 2.23
C PRO A 156 -10.63 -30.45 2.94
N ARG A 157 -10.76 -30.46 4.28
CA ARG A 157 -10.31 -31.55 5.16
C ARG A 157 -11.46 -32.40 5.71
N VAL A 158 -12.69 -32.14 5.28
CA VAL A 158 -13.90 -32.83 5.72
C VAL A 158 -14.49 -33.69 4.61
N SER A 159 -15.36 -34.62 5.01
CA SER A 159 -16.04 -35.58 4.14
C SER A 159 -16.92 -34.90 3.09
N SER A 160 -17.18 -35.60 1.97
CA SER A 160 -18.01 -35.07 0.88
C SER A 160 -19.44 -34.73 1.32
N ALA A 161 -19.98 -35.45 2.31
CA ALA A 161 -21.29 -35.15 2.90
C ALA A 161 -21.25 -33.79 3.61
N VAL A 162 -20.26 -33.57 4.47
CA VAL A 162 -20.08 -32.29 5.18
C VAL A 162 -19.77 -31.15 4.22
N LYS A 163 -18.98 -31.37 3.17
CA LYS A 163 -18.76 -30.38 2.11
C LYS A 163 -20.08 -29.91 1.49
N ALA A 164 -20.99 -30.83 1.17
CA ALA A 164 -22.29 -30.47 0.60
C ALA A 164 -23.12 -29.61 1.56
N GLU A 165 -23.10 -29.93 2.86
CA GLU A 165 -23.75 -29.12 3.89
C GLU A 165 -23.12 -27.72 3.98
N LEU A 166 -21.79 -27.61 4.02
CA LEU A 166 -21.09 -26.32 4.08
C LEU A 166 -21.46 -25.42 2.89
N ARG A 167 -21.56 -25.97 1.67
CA ARG A 167 -21.99 -25.16 0.51
C ARG A 167 -23.45 -24.70 0.65
N GLN A 168 -24.33 -25.54 1.20
CA GLN A 168 -25.71 -25.14 1.48
C GLN A 168 -25.80 -24.02 2.52
N TYR A 169 -25.04 -24.11 3.63
CA TYR A 169 -25.00 -23.05 4.64
C TYR A 169 -24.44 -21.75 4.08
N PHE A 170 -23.36 -21.81 3.29
CA PHE A 170 -22.81 -20.61 2.65
C PHE A 170 -23.80 -19.96 1.70
N ARG A 171 -24.55 -20.76 0.92
CA ARG A 171 -25.62 -20.26 0.05
C ARG A 171 -26.71 -19.52 0.81
N ASN A 172 -27.10 -20.04 1.97
CA ASN A 172 -28.08 -19.38 2.84
C ASN A 172 -27.56 -18.01 3.32
N LEU A 173 -26.28 -17.90 3.67
CA LEU A 173 -25.65 -16.63 4.07
C LEU A 173 -25.58 -15.63 2.90
N CYS A 174 -25.33 -16.08 1.68
CA CYS A 174 -25.37 -15.22 0.49
C CYS A 174 -26.76 -14.65 0.21
N SER A 175 -27.83 -15.30 0.67
CA SER A 175 -29.22 -14.84 0.53
C SER A 175 -29.85 -14.44 1.86
N ASP A 176 -29.05 -14.09 2.88
CA ASP A 176 -29.56 -13.66 4.18
C ASP A 176 -30.40 -12.39 4.05
N ASP A 177 -31.46 -12.26 4.85
CA ASP A 177 -32.30 -11.06 4.85
C ASP A 177 -31.51 -9.80 5.26
N THR A 178 -30.45 -9.98 6.05
CA THR A 178 -29.61 -8.90 6.58
C THR A 178 -28.49 -8.52 5.61
N PRO A 179 -28.43 -7.27 5.10
CA PRO A 179 -27.37 -6.82 4.18
C PRO A 179 -25.94 -7.01 4.70
N MET A 180 -25.72 -6.84 6.01
CA MET A 180 -24.40 -7.00 6.63
C MET A 180 -23.86 -8.43 6.48
N VAL A 181 -24.73 -9.44 6.54
CA VAL A 181 -24.35 -10.85 6.35
C VAL A 181 -24.06 -11.12 4.88
N ARG A 182 -24.91 -10.64 3.96
CA ARG A 182 -24.67 -10.77 2.51
C ARG A 182 -23.37 -10.10 2.07
N ARG A 183 -23.08 -8.93 2.65
CA ARG A 183 -21.80 -8.21 2.46
C ARG A 183 -20.60 -9.05 2.90
N ALA A 184 -20.70 -9.68 4.08
CA ALA A 184 -19.63 -10.57 4.58
C ALA A 184 -19.49 -11.86 3.76
N ALA A 185 -20.60 -12.43 3.28
CA ALA A 185 -20.58 -13.57 2.38
C ALA A 185 -19.92 -13.21 1.04
N ALA A 186 -20.25 -12.04 0.47
CA ALA A 186 -19.65 -11.55 -0.77
C ALA A 186 -18.14 -11.35 -0.65
N SER A 187 -17.64 -10.76 0.44
CA SER A 187 -16.19 -10.59 0.65
C SER A 187 -15.44 -11.92 0.84
N LYS A 188 -16.13 -12.97 1.30
CA LYS A 188 -15.55 -14.31 1.49
C LYS A 188 -15.79 -15.28 0.34
N LEU A 189 -16.59 -14.91 -0.66
CA LEU A 189 -16.91 -15.74 -1.80
C LEU A 189 -15.66 -16.14 -2.59
N GLY A 190 -14.74 -15.19 -2.82
CA GLY A 190 -13.48 -15.44 -3.54
C GLY A 190 -12.55 -16.43 -2.83
N GLU A 191 -12.37 -16.30 -1.51
CA GLU A 191 -11.54 -17.27 -0.75
C GLU A 191 -12.20 -18.64 -0.65
N PHE A 192 -13.54 -18.69 -0.56
CA PHE A 192 -14.26 -19.95 -0.51
C PHE A 192 -14.17 -20.67 -1.86
N ALA A 193 -14.38 -19.96 -2.97
CA ALA A 193 -14.24 -20.52 -4.32
C ALA A 193 -12.87 -21.18 -4.56
N LYS A 194 -11.78 -20.63 -3.99
CA LYS A 194 -10.41 -21.18 -4.13
C LYS A 194 -10.24 -22.57 -3.53
N VAL A 195 -11.11 -22.99 -2.60
CA VAL A 195 -11.02 -24.31 -1.96
C VAL A 195 -12.07 -25.31 -2.45
N LEU A 196 -12.95 -24.88 -3.36
CA LEU A 196 -13.97 -25.75 -3.97
C LEU A 196 -13.41 -26.51 -5.16
N GLU A 197 -13.98 -27.69 -5.41
CA GLU A 197 -13.79 -28.40 -6.67
C GLU A 197 -14.40 -27.61 -7.83
N LEU A 198 -13.76 -27.61 -9.00
CA LEU A 198 -14.13 -26.77 -10.15
C LEU A 198 -15.60 -26.93 -10.57
N ASP A 199 -16.13 -28.14 -10.52
CA ASP A 199 -17.54 -28.42 -10.83
C ASP A 199 -18.48 -27.63 -9.89
N ASN A 200 -18.16 -27.60 -8.59
CA ASN A 200 -18.93 -26.86 -7.60
C ASN A 200 -18.73 -25.33 -7.74
N VAL A 201 -17.55 -24.88 -8.19
CA VAL A 201 -17.36 -23.46 -8.55
C VAL A 201 -18.33 -23.08 -9.66
N LYS A 202 -18.39 -23.86 -10.74
CA LYS A 202 -19.30 -23.60 -11.87
C LYS A 202 -20.78 -23.70 -11.47
N SER A 203 -21.18 -24.75 -10.74
CA SER A 203 -22.59 -25.00 -10.46
C SER A 203 -23.14 -24.24 -9.25
N GLU A 204 -22.31 -23.83 -8.29
CA GLU A 204 -22.75 -23.20 -7.05
C GLU A 204 -22.20 -21.78 -6.83
N ILE A 205 -20.90 -21.55 -7.06
CA ILE A 205 -20.30 -20.21 -6.87
C ILE A 205 -20.84 -19.22 -7.91
N ILE A 206 -20.94 -19.61 -9.17
CA ILE A 206 -21.41 -18.69 -10.24
C ILE A 206 -22.82 -18.16 -9.99
N PRO A 207 -23.84 -18.97 -9.63
CA PRO A 207 -25.15 -18.44 -9.26
C PRO A 207 -25.11 -17.51 -8.04
N MET A 208 -24.33 -17.85 -6.99
CA MET A 208 -24.20 -16.99 -5.80
C MET A 208 -23.52 -15.65 -6.15
N PHE A 209 -22.46 -15.69 -6.94
CA PHE A 209 -21.76 -14.52 -7.47
C PHE A 209 -22.70 -13.62 -8.27
N SER A 210 -23.45 -14.20 -9.21
CA SER A 210 -24.41 -13.45 -10.04
C SER A 210 -25.49 -12.80 -9.18
N ASN A 211 -26.04 -13.51 -8.19
CA ASN A 211 -27.07 -12.96 -7.32
C ASN A 211 -26.54 -11.77 -6.51
N LEU A 212 -25.38 -11.92 -5.86
CA LEU A 212 -24.76 -10.87 -5.06
C LEU A 212 -24.33 -9.66 -5.91
N ALA A 213 -23.88 -9.88 -7.14
CA ALA A 213 -23.55 -8.81 -8.07
C ALA A 213 -24.79 -8.03 -8.57
N SER A 214 -25.99 -8.59 -8.41
CA SER A 214 -27.27 -7.94 -8.72
C SER A 214 -28.07 -7.57 -7.48
N ASP A 215 -27.46 -7.61 -6.30
CA ASP A 215 -28.11 -7.29 -5.02
C ASP A 215 -28.70 -5.87 -5.03
N GLU A 216 -29.79 -5.66 -4.30
CA GLU A 216 -30.40 -4.33 -4.16
C GLU A 216 -29.44 -3.33 -3.50
N GLN A 217 -28.56 -3.81 -2.61
CA GLN A 217 -27.61 -2.99 -1.85
C GLN A 217 -26.30 -2.82 -2.62
N ASP A 218 -25.93 -1.58 -2.93
CA ASP A 218 -24.68 -1.27 -3.63
C ASP A 218 -23.43 -1.73 -2.84
N SER A 219 -23.50 -1.64 -1.51
CA SER A 219 -22.46 -2.11 -0.58
C SER A 219 -22.16 -3.62 -0.70
N VAL A 220 -23.11 -4.41 -1.19
CA VAL A 220 -22.92 -5.84 -1.50
C VAL A 220 -22.40 -6.00 -2.93
N ARG A 221 -23.02 -5.33 -3.91
CA ARG A 221 -22.62 -5.42 -5.32
C ARG A 221 -21.16 -5.04 -5.56
N LEU A 222 -20.65 -4.01 -4.86
CA LEU A 222 -19.27 -3.55 -5.04
C LEU A 222 -18.23 -4.61 -4.63
N LEU A 223 -18.55 -5.48 -3.65
CA LEU A 223 -17.67 -6.58 -3.24
C LEU A 223 -17.68 -7.75 -4.22
N ALA A 224 -18.74 -7.88 -5.03
CA ALA A 224 -18.77 -8.90 -6.07
C ALA A 224 -17.69 -8.66 -7.14
N VAL A 225 -17.25 -7.42 -7.37
CA VAL A 225 -16.15 -7.11 -8.29
C VAL A 225 -14.82 -7.74 -7.82
N GLU A 226 -14.55 -7.75 -6.52
CA GLU A 226 -13.37 -8.42 -5.97
C GLU A 226 -13.49 -9.95 -6.07
N ALA A 227 -14.69 -10.49 -5.84
CA ALA A 227 -14.96 -11.91 -6.07
C ALA A 227 -14.77 -12.29 -7.56
N CYS A 228 -15.13 -11.40 -8.49
CA CYS A 228 -14.98 -11.60 -9.93
C CYS A 228 -13.53 -11.89 -10.33
N VAL A 229 -12.56 -11.12 -9.82
CA VAL A 229 -11.13 -11.36 -10.05
C VAL A 229 -10.72 -12.76 -9.60
N ASN A 230 -11.12 -13.14 -8.38
CA ASN A 230 -10.76 -14.44 -7.80
C ASN A 230 -11.41 -15.60 -8.57
N ILE A 231 -12.67 -15.47 -8.98
CA ILE A 231 -13.40 -16.49 -9.73
C ILE A 231 -12.81 -16.65 -11.14
N ALA A 232 -12.51 -15.55 -11.83
CA ALA A 232 -11.91 -15.58 -13.16
C ALA A 232 -10.54 -16.30 -13.18
N GLN A 233 -9.74 -16.15 -12.11
CA GLN A 233 -8.45 -16.84 -11.97
C GLN A 233 -8.59 -18.37 -11.76
N LEU A 234 -9.76 -18.85 -11.34
CA LEU A 234 -10.02 -20.28 -11.09
C LEU A 234 -10.60 -21.01 -12.29
N LEU A 235 -11.22 -20.28 -13.22
CA LEU A 235 -11.91 -20.86 -14.36
C LEU A 235 -10.99 -20.96 -15.59
N PRO A 236 -11.15 -22.01 -16.41
CA PRO A 236 -10.59 -22.04 -17.76
C PRO A 236 -11.06 -20.86 -18.61
N GLN A 237 -10.20 -20.41 -19.53
CA GLN A 237 -10.46 -19.26 -20.40
C GLN A 237 -11.75 -19.42 -21.23
N GLU A 238 -12.05 -20.63 -21.71
CA GLU A 238 -13.28 -20.89 -22.49
C GLU A 238 -14.58 -20.66 -21.71
N ASP A 239 -14.55 -20.72 -20.38
CA ASP A 239 -15.74 -20.57 -19.54
C ASP A 239 -16.02 -19.10 -19.16
N LEU A 240 -15.01 -18.24 -19.21
CA LEU A 240 -15.10 -16.86 -18.71
C LEU A 240 -16.17 -16.04 -19.42
N GLU A 241 -16.24 -16.18 -20.74
CA GLU A 241 -17.20 -15.47 -21.58
C GLU A 241 -18.66 -15.79 -21.20
N ALA A 242 -18.93 -17.05 -20.84
CA ALA A 242 -20.27 -17.50 -20.48
C ALA A 242 -20.61 -17.26 -19.01
N LEU A 243 -19.64 -17.42 -18.10
CA LEU A 243 -19.89 -17.49 -16.66
C LEU A 243 -19.54 -16.20 -15.89
N VAL A 244 -18.60 -15.40 -16.39
CA VAL A 244 -18.07 -14.23 -15.66
C VAL A 244 -18.42 -12.91 -16.37
N MET A 245 -18.22 -12.86 -17.68
CA MET A 245 -18.36 -11.63 -18.46
C MET A 245 -19.76 -10.99 -18.40
N PRO A 246 -20.89 -11.73 -18.37
CA PRO A 246 -22.21 -11.10 -18.22
C PRO A 246 -22.32 -10.25 -16.96
N THR A 247 -21.82 -10.76 -15.84
CA THR A 247 -21.83 -10.06 -14.55
C THR A 247 -20.83 -8.91 -14.52
N LEU A 248 -19.64 -9.07 -15.11
CA LEU A 248 -18.65 -8.00 -15.16
C LEU A 248 -19.12 -6.82 -16.03
N ARG A 249 -19.74 -7.09 -17.19
CA ARG A 249 -20.36 -6.05 -18.04
C ARG A 249 -21.43 -5.28 -17.29
N GLN A 250 -22.30 -6.00 -16.56
CA GLN A 250 -23.32 -5.38 -15.71
C GLN A 250 -22.70 -4.48 -14.64
N ALA A 251 -21.62 -4.91 -13.98
CA ALA A 251 -20.95 -4.12 -12.95
C ALA A 251 -20.28 -2.85 -13.51
N ALA A 252 -19.70 -2.93 -14.72
CA ALA A 252 -19.09 -1.78 -15.39
C ALA A 252 -20.11 -0.70 -15.78
N GLU A 253 -21.37 -1.09 -16.00
CA GLU A 253 -22.49 -0.20 -16.32
C GLU A 253 -23.48 -0.03 -15.14
N ASP A 254 -23.07 -0.37 -13.91
CA ASP A 254 -23.95 -0.32 -12.74
C ASP A 254 -24.43 1.12 -12.48
N LYS A 255 -25.65 1.26 -11.96
CA LYS A 255 -26.22 2.57 -11.63
C LYS A 255 -25.42 3.29 -10.53
N SER A 256 -24.87 2.54 -9.57
CA SER A 256 -24.03 3.07 -8.50
C SER A 256 -22.61 3.33 -9.01
N TRP A 257 -22.17 4.58 -8.91
CA TRP A 257 -20.80 4.96 -9.25
C TRP A 257 -19.77 4.22 -8.40
N ARG A 258 -20.11 3.78 -7.18
CA ARG A 258 -19.21 3.01 -6.30
C ARG A 258 -18.88 1.64 -6.88
N VAL A 259 -19.85 0.99 -7.54
CA VAL A 259 -19.62 -0.30 -8.21
C VAL A 259 -18.75 -0.10 -9.45
N ARG A 260 -19.05 0.91 -10.26
CA ARG A 260 -18.22 1.26 -11.44
C ARG A 260 -16.81 1.69 -11.04
N TYR A 261 -16.67 2.42 -9.93
CA TYR A 261 -15.40 2.77 -9.31
C TYR A 261 -14.61 1.51 -8.94
N MET A 262 -15.24 0.51 -8.31
CA MET A 262 -14.56 -0.75 -7.99
C MET A 262 -14.08 -1.49 -9.25
N VAL A 263 -14.84 -1.46 -10.35
CA VAL A 263 -14.38 -2.01 -11.64
C VAL A 263 -13.15 -1.27 -12.14
N ALA A 264 -13.14 0.07 -12.09
CA ALA A 264 -11.99 0.88 -12.48
C ALA A 264 -10.77 0.65 -11.56
N ASP A 265 -10.98 0.54 -10.24
CA ASP A 265 -9.91 0.27 -9.27
C ASP A 265 -9.27 -1.11 -9.47
N LYS A 266 -10.07 -2.13 -9.81
CA LYS A 266 -9.63 -3.51 -10.06
C LYS A 266 -9.34 -3.83 -11.53
N PHE A 267 -9.26 -2.81 -12.39
CA PHE A 267 -9.28 -3.02 -13.83
C PHE A 267 -8.09 -3.84 -14.34
N THR A 268 -6.90 -3.64 -13.76
CA THR A 268 -5.67 -4.32 -14.18
C THR A 268 -5.59 -5.75 -13.64
N GLU A 269 -6.14 -6.02 -12.45
CA GLU A 269 -6.34 -7.37 -11.95
C GLU A 269 -7.37 -8.15 -12.78
N LEU A 270 -8.47 -7.50 -13.16
CA LEU A 270 -9.47 -8.06 -14.08
C LEU A 270 -8.85 -8.39 -15.44
N GLN A 271 -8.09 -7.46 -16.03
CA GLN A 271 -7.39 -7.67 -17.30
C GLN A 271 -6.48 -8.91 -17.27
N LYS A 272 -5.69 -9.06 -16.21
CA LYS A 272 -4.80 -10.22 -16.03
C LYS A 272 -5.59 -11.52 -15.87
N ALA A 273 -6.73 -11.49 -15.18
CA ALA A 273 -7.56 -12.67 -14.96
C ALA A 273 -8.34 -13.11 -16.20
N VAL A 274 -8.89 -12.16 -16.98
CA VAL A 274 -9.73 -12.49 -18.16
C VAL A 274 -8.93 -12.78 -19.43
N GLY A 275 -7.65 -12.39 -19.48
CA GLY A 275 -6.78 -12.67 -20.60
C GLY A 275 -6.93 -11.70 -21.79
N PRO A 276 -6.01 -11.77 -22.78
CA PRO A 276 -5.84 -10.74 -23.81
C PRO A 276 -6.99 -10.65 -24.82
N GLU A 277 -7.64 -11.77 -25.17
CA GLU A 277 -8.71 -11.78 -26.17
C GLU A 277 -9.97 -11.08 -25.67
N ILE A 278 -10.41 -11.43 -24.45
CA ILE A 278 -11.53 -10.76 -23.77
C ILE A 278 -11.15 -9.31 -23.45
N THR A 279 -9.90 -9.06 -23.07
CA THR A 279 -9.41 -7.69 -22.85
C THR A 279 -9.65 -6.80 -24.07
N LYS A 280 -9.28 -7.29 -25.25
CA LYS A 280 -9.43 -6.54 -26.51
C LYS A 280 -10.90 -6.33 -26.88
N THR A 281 -11.73 -7.36 -26.70
CA THR A 281 -13.12 -7.35 -27.18
C THR A 281 -14.07 -6.61 -26.23
N ASP A 282 -13.87 -6.75 -24.92
CA ASP A 282 -14.80 -6.27 -23.89
C ASP A 282 -14.20 -5.21 -22.98
N LEU A 283 -12.96 -5.42 -22.50
CA LEU A 283 -12.36 -4.47 -21.56
C LEU A 283 -11.96 -3.16 -22.23
N VAL A 284 -11.51 -3.15 -23.49
CA VAL A 284 -11.20 -1.89 -24.18
C VAL A 284 -12.43 -0.97 -24.27
N PRO A 285 -13.60 -1.42 -24.77
CA PRO A 285 -14.82 -0.60 -24.73
C PRO A 285 -15.25 -0.19 -23.32
N ALA A 286 -15.19 -1.12 -22.35
CA ALA A 286 -15.55 -0.81 -20.96
C ALA A 286 -14.63 0.26 -20.36
N PHE A 287 -13.32 0.18 -20.64
CA PHE A 287 -12.35 1.16 -20.16
C PHE A 287 -12.59 2.55 -20.75
N GLN A 288 -12.97 2.62 -22.03
CA GLN A 288 -13.38 3.88 -22.66
C GLN A 288 -14.59 4.50 -21.96
N ASN A 289 -15.58 3.68 -21.60
CA ASN A 289 -16.76 4.15 -20.86
C ASN A 289 -16.38 4.66 -19.46
N LEU A 290 -15.50 3.96 -18.73
CA LEU A 290 -15.05 4.37 -17.40
C LEU A 290 -14.22 5.67 -17.44
N MET A 291 -13.38 5.85 -18.46
CA MET A 291 -12.67 7.13 -18.70
C MET A 291 -13.63 8.28 -19.04
N LYS A 292 -14.85 7.97 -19.49
CA LYS A 292 -15.89 8.94 -19.85
C LYS A 292 -17.07 8.94 -18.88
N ASP A 293 -16.88 8.36 -17.69
CA ASP A 293 -17.93 8.25 -16.69
C ASP A 293 -18.45 9.63 -16.28
N CYS A 294 -19.74 9.74 -15.93
CA CYS A 294 -20.28 11.00 -15.45
C CYS A 294 -19.67 11.42 -14.10
N GLU A 295 -19.26 10.45 -13.27
CA GLU A 295 -18.70 10.70 -11.95
C GLU A 295 -17.17 10.88 -11.99
N ALA A 296 -16.67 11.92 -11.33
CA ALA A 296 -15.25 12.28 -11.41
C ALA A 296 -14.35 11.26 -10.72
N GLU A 297 -14.77 10.68 -9.60
CA GLU A 297 -14.05 9.64 -8.87
C GLU A 297 -13.80 8.40 -9.74
N VAL A 298 -14.77 8.00 -10.57
CA VAL A 298 -14.63 6.86 -11.50
C VAL A 298 -13.62 7.20 -12.60
N ARG A 299 -13.72 8.40 -13.19
CA ARG A 299 -12.74 8.86 -14.20
C ARG A 299 -11.32 8.97 -13.64
N ALA A 300 -11.17 9.40 -12.39
CA ALA A 300 -9.87 9.50 -11.73
C ALA A 300 -9.26 8.11 -11.49
N ALA A 301 -10.05 7.15 -10.99
CA ALA A 301 -9.62 5.76 -10.84
C ALA A 301 -9.20 5.15 -12.19
N ALA A 302 -10.00 5.32 -13.24
CA ALA A 302 -9.67 4.85 -14.59
C ALA A 302 -8.39 5.52 -15.14
N SER A 303 -8.24 6.83 -14.94
CA SER A 303 -7.07 7.59 -15.37
C SER A 303 -5.76 7.06 -14.75
N HIS A 304 -5.78 6.69 -13.48
CA HIS A 304 -4.63 6.07 -12.81
C HIS A 304 -4.22 4.70 -13.39
N LYS A 305 -5.16 3.98 -14.04
CA LYS A 305 -4.89 2.66 -14.62
C LYS A 305 -4.41 2.70 -16.07
N VAL A 306 -4.45 3.87 -16.74
CA VAL A 306 -4.14 4.01 -18.17
C VAL A 306 -2.80 3.37 -18.55
N LYS A 307 -1.73 3.66 -17.81
CA LYS A 307 -0.39 3.12 -18.09
C LYS A 307 -0.38 1.59 -18.01
N GLU A 308 -0.74 1.03 -16.87
CA GLU A 308 -0.67 -0.42 -16.62
C GLU A 308 -1.61 -1.20 -17.55
N PHE A 309 -2.79 -0.64 -17.85
CA PHE A 309 -3.71 -1.25 -18.82
C PHE A 309 -3.08 -1.34 -20.22
N CYS A 310 -2.51 -0.24 -20.71
CA CYS A 310 -1.88 -0.18 -22.02
C CYS A 310 -0.63 -1.09 -22.12
N GLU A 311 0.15 -1.18 -21.05
CA GLU A 311 1.35 -2.02 -20.98
C GLU A 311 1.01 -3.51 -21.09
N ASN A 312 -0.13 -3.93 -20.54
CA ASN A 312 -0.59 -5.32 -20.53
C ASN A 312 -1.42 -5.75 -21.75
N LEU A 313 -1.66 -4.85 -22.72
CA LEU A 313 -2.28 -5.24 -23.99
C LEU A 313 -1.35 -6.16 -24.79
N SER A 314 -1.92 -7.08 -25.57
CA SER A 314 -1.14 -7.98 -26.41
C SER A 314 -0.38 -7.21 -27.50
N ALA A 315 0.87 -7.60 -27.77
CA ALA A 315 1.79 -6.83 -28.61
C ALA A 315 1.28 -6.64 -30.05
N ASP A 316 0.47 -7.56 -30.56
CA ASP A 316 -0.13 -7.53 -31.89
C ASP A 316 -1.15 -6.39 -32.09
N CYS A 317 -1.86 -5.98 -31.02
CA CYS A 317 -2.88 -4.94 -31.10
C CYS A 317 -2.58 -3.71 -30.24
N ARG A 318 -1.57 -3.77 -29.37
CA ARG A 318 -1.25 -2.75 -28.36
C ARG A 318 -1.19 -1.35 -28.95
N GLU A 319 -0.29 -1.10 -29.90
CA GLU A 319 -0.12 0.24 -30.48
C GLU A 319 -1.41 0.72 -31.17
N ASN A 320 -2.04 -0.12 -31.98
CA ASN A 320 -3.26 0.24 -32.69
C ASN A 320 -4.41 0.59 -31.73
N VAL A 321 -4.63 -0.19 -30.67
CA VAL A 321 -5.67 0.07 -29.67
C VAL A 321 -5.37 1.36 -28.91
N ILE A 322 -4.11 1.55 -28.46
CA ILE A 322 -3.74 2.78 -27.75
C ILE A 322 -4.01 4.00 -28.63
N MET A 323 -3.58 3.97 -29.89
CA MET A 323 -3.69 5.09 -30.80
C MET A 323 -5.13 5.41 -31.23
N THR A 324 -5.94 4.37 -31.50
CA THR A 324 -7.28 4.55 -32.05
C THR A 324 -8.38 4.63 -31.00
N GLN A 325 -8.23 3.95 -29.86
CA GLN A 325 -9.28 3.82 -28.84
C GLN A 325 -8.97 4.59 -27.56
N ILE A 326 -7.73 4.55 -27.07
CA ILE A 326 -7.36 5.10 -25.75
C ILE A 326 -6.94 6.56 -25.84
N LEU A 327 -6.06 6.90 -26.79
CA LEU A 327 -5.50 8.24 -26.97
C LEU A 327 -6.57 9.33 -27.17
N PRO A 328 -7.68 9.11 -27.92
CA PRO A 328 -8.77 10.08 -27.97
C PRO A 328 -9.38 10.38 -26.59
N CYS A 329 -9.56 9.36 -25.74
CA CYS A 329 -10.08 9.54 -24.38
C CYS A 329 -9.08 10.30 -23.49
N ILE A 330 -7.78 10.00 -23.60
CA ILE A 330 -6.72 10.73 -22.88
C ILE A 330 -6.75 12.23 -23.24
N LYS A 331 -6.95 12.57 -24.52
CA LYS A 331 -7.06 13.98 -24.96
C LYS A 331 -8.21 14.71 -24.28
N GLU A 332 -9.35 14.04 -24.08
CA GLU A 332 -10.49 14.59 -23.33
C GLU A 332 -10.13 14.76 -21.84
N LEU A 333 -9.52 13.74 -21.22
CA LEU A 333 -9.15 13.73 -19.80
C LEU A 333 -8.10 14.79 -19.43
N VAL A 334 -7.18 15.14 -20.33
CA VAL A 334 -6.22 16.25 -20.11
C VAL A 334 -6.95 17.57 -19.89
N SER A 335 -8.12 17.75 -20.49
CA SER A 335 -8.95 18.95 -20.39
C SER A 335 -10.13 18.78 -19.42
N ASP A 336 -10.12 17.76 -18.55
CA ASP A 336 -11.21 17.50 -17.61
C ASP A 336 -11.40 18.69 -16.65
N ALA A 337 -12.66 19.00 -16.35
CA ALA A 337 -13.01 20.06 -15.42
C ALA A 337 -12.56 19.75 -13.98
N ASN A 338 -12.49 18.47 -13.61
CA ASN A 338 -12.09 18.04 -12.28
C ASN A 338 -10.57 17.90 -12.17
N GLN A 339 -9.98 18.61 -11.20
CA GLN A 339 -8.53 18.64 -10.98
C GLN A 339 -7.96 17.29 -10.54
N HIS A 340 -8.73 16.48 -9.79
CA HIS A 340 -8.28 15.16 -9.36
C HIS A 340 -8.14 14.18 -10.54
N VAL A 341 -9.03 14.27 -11.53
CA VAL A 341 -8.93 13.46 -12.76
C VAL A 341 -7.67 13.82 -13.53
N LYS A 342 -7.40 15.12 -13.72
CA LYS A 342 -6.19 15.61 -14.38
C LYS A 342 -4.93 15.20 -13.62
N SER A 343 -4.94 15.32 -12.30
CA SER A 343 -3.81 14.95 -11.43
C SER A 343 -3.51 13.45 -11.53
N ALA A 344 -4.56 12.63 -11.49
CA ALA A 344 -4.49 11.18 -11.65
C ALA A 344 -3.84 10.80 -12.98
N LEU A 345 -4.33 11.36 -14.09
CA LEU A 345 -3.74 11.10 -15.41
C LEU A 345 -2.29 11.56 -15.50
N ALA A 346 -1.97 12.77 -15.02
CA ALA A 346 -0.62 13.34 -15.05
C ALA A 346 0.41 12.46 -14.34
N SER A 347 0.00 11.74 -13.29
CA SER A 347 0.89 10.84 -12.54
C SER A 347 1.36 9.61 -13.33
N VAL A 348 0.69 9.25 -14.43
CA VAL A 348 0.97 8.00 -15.16
C VAL A 348 1.14 8.17 -16.68
N ILE A 349 0.63 9.25 -17.28
CA ILE A 349 0.56 9.43 -18.75
C ILE A 349 1.92 9.33 -19.44
N MET A 350 3.00 9.78 -18.79
CA MET A 350 4.36 9.74 -19.33
C MET A 350 4.89 8.31 -19.49
N GLY A 351 4.34 7.35 -18.74
CA GLY A 351 4.66 5.94 -18.88
C GLY A 351 4.21 5.33 -20.21
N LEU A 352 3.42 6.03 -21.02
CA LEU A 352 3.04 5.58 -22.37
C LEU A 352 4.15 5.79 -23.41
N SER A 353 5.12 6.67 -23.13
CA SER A 353 6.23 6.95 -24.06
C SER A 353 7.05 5.73 -24.46
N PRO A 354 7.54 4.88 -23.53
CA PRO A 354 8.27 3.67 -23.91
C PRO A 354 7.40 2.64 -24.66
N ILE A 355 6.07 2.74 -24.54
CA ILE A 355 5.13 1.82 -25.19
C ILE A 355 4.89 2.21 -26.65
N LEU A 356 4.70 3.51 -26.92
CA LEU A 356 4.40 4.02 -28.26
C LEU A 356 5.65 4.33 -29.10
N GLY A 357 6.82 4.38 -28.47
CA GLY A 357 8.08 4.71 -29.12
C GLY A 357 8.21 6.21 -29.44
N LYS A 358 9.34 6.56 -30.07
CA LYS A 358 9.78 7.94 -30.22
C LYS A 358 8.86 8.81 -31.07
N ASP A 359 8.49 8.35 -32.26
CA ASP A 359 7.77 9.17 -33.23
C ASP A 359 6.35 9.51 -32.75
N ASN A 360 5.59 8.49 -32.34
CA ASN A 360 4.25 8.66 -31.75
C ASN A 360 4.28 9.50 -30.47
N THR A 361 5.32 9.36 -29.64
CA THR A 361 5.46 10.18 -28.43
C THR A 361 5.63 11.65 -28.79
N ILE A 362 6.49 11.98 -29.75
CA ILE A 362 6.72 13.37 -30.19
C ILE A 362 5.46 13.94 -30.83
N GLU A 363 4.81 13.19 -31.71
CA GLU A 363 3.67 13.67 -32.48
C GLU A 363 2.40 13.82 -31.63
N HIS A 364 2.14 12.88 -30.72
CA HIS A 364 0.85 12.77 -30.06
C HIS A 364 0.86 12.96 -28.54
N LEU A 365 1.90 12.50 -27.84
CA LEU A 365 1.95 12.60 -26.38
C LEU A 365 2.57 13.93 -25.90
N LEU A 366 3.61 14.41 -26.59
CA LEU A 366 4.29 15.66 -26.22
C LEU A 366 3.35 16.86 -26.14
N PRO A 367 2.38 17.06 -27.07
CA PRO A 367 1.40 18.13 -26.93
C PRO A 367 0.56 18.02 -25.64
N LEU A 368 0.25 16.80 -25.20
CA LEU A 368 -0.52 16.53 -23.98
C LEU A 368 0.29 16.79 -22.72
N PHE A 369 1.56 16.38 -22.72
CA PHE A 369 2.49 16.67 -21.63
C PHE A 369 2.66 18.18 -21.42
N LEU A 370 2.83 18.93 -22.51
CA LEU A 370 2.96 20.39 -22.47
C LEU A 370 1.68 21.08 -21.99
N ALA A 371 0.50 20.55 -22.35
CA ALA A 371 -0.77 21.06 -21.84
C ALA A 371 -0.89 20.87 -20.33
N GLN A 372 -0.58 19.67 -19.81
CA GLN A 372 -0.64 19.39 -18.37
C GLN A 372 0.46 20.11 -17.57
N LEU A 373 1.62 20.35 -18.16
CA LEU A 373 2.69 21.12 -17.51
C LEU A 373 2.34 22.60 -17.34
N LYS A 374 1.39 23.10 -18.14
CA LYS A 374 0.84 24.47 -18.06
C LYS A 374 -0.53 24.51 -17.35
N ASP A 375 -0.91 23.44 -16.67
CA ASP A 375 -2.20 23.37 -16.00
C ASP A 375 -2.27 24.34 -14.80
N GLU A 376 -3.44 24.95 -14.56
CA GLU A 376 -3.61 25.84 -13.42
C GLU A 376 -3.41 25.12 -12.07
N CYS A 377 -3.68 23.81 -12.03
CA CYS A 377 -3.51 23.00 -10.83
C CYS A 377 -2.02 22.68 -10.58
N PRO A 378 -1.47 23.09 -9.43
CA PRO A 378 -0.09 22.76 -9.02
C PRO A 378 0.24 21.27 -9.04
N GLU A 379 -0.72 20.44 -8.61
CA GLU A 379 -0.52 19.00 -8.43
C GLU A 379 -0.35 18.29 -9.77
N VAL A 380 -1.13 18.68 -10.79
CA VAL A 380 -1.00 18.20 -12.17
C VAL A 380 0.41 18.47 -12.69
N ARG A 381 0.88 19.70 -12.52
CA ARG A 381 2.21 20.11 -12.97
C ARG A 381 3.32 19.36 -12.24
N LEU A 382 3.22 19.23 -10.92
CA LEU A 382 4.14 18.47 -10.08
C LEU A 382 4.24 17.01 -10.53
N ASN A 383 3.10 16.38 -10.83
CA ASN A 383 3.06 14.99 -11.28
C ASN A 383 3.75 14.79 -12.64
N ILE A 384 3.63 15.74 -13.58
CA ILE A 384 4.37 15.68 -14.84
C ILE A 384 5.86 15.82 -14.60
N ILE A 385 6.30 16.79 -13.80
CA ILE A 385 7.73 17.00 -13.50
C ILE A 385 8.34 15.75 -12.87
N SER A 386 7.59 15.13 -11.94
CA SER A 386 8.04 13.96 -11.19
C SER A 386 8.27 12.71 -12.04
N ASN A 387 7.74 12.68 -13.28
CA ASN A 387 7.82 11.53 -14.17
C ASN A 387 8.61 11.81 -15.47
N LEU A 388 9.39 12.89 -15.50
CA LEU A 388 10.16 13.30 -16.68
C LEU A 388 11.18 12.25 -17.16
N ASP A 389 11.69 11.43 -16.26
CA ASP A 389 12.65 10.36 -16.56
C ASP A 389 12.13 9.38 -17.62
N CYS A 390 10.84 9.01 -17.54
CA CYS A 390 10.22 8.04 -18.45
C CYS A 390 10.25 8.50 -19.92
N VAL A 391 10.18 9.81 -20.15
CA VAL A 391 10.14 10.39 -21.52
C VAL A 391 11.54 10.70 -22.02
N ASN A 392 12.45 11.04 -21.10
CA ASN A 392 13.84 11.34 -21.45
C ASN A 392 14.54 10.15 -22.12
N GLU A 393 14.28 8.93 -21.65
CA GLU A 393 14.84 7.71 -22.26
C GLU A 393 14.41 7.49 -23.72
N VAL A 394 13.24 7.99 -24.12
CA VAL A 394 12.63 7.72 -25.43
C VAL A 394 12.92 8.82 -26.45
N ILE A 395 12.68 10.09 -26.08
CA ILE A 395 12.82 11.22 -27.01
C ILE A 395 14.28 11.70 -27.06
N GLY A 396 14.97 11.62 -25.92
CA GLY A 396 16.28 12.21 -25.68
C GLY A 396 16.21 13.69 -25.27
N ILE A 397 17.16 14.08 -24.42
CA ILE A 397 17.14 15.34 -23.67
C ILE A 397 17.06 16.63 -24.51
N ARG A 398 17.64 16.65 -25.73
CA ARG A 398 17.73 17.88 -26.54
C ARG A 398 16.39 18.40 -27.06
N GLN A 399 15.49 17.50 -27.43
CA GLN A 399 14.14 17.86 -27.89
C GLN A 399 13.23 18.19 -26.70
N LEU A 400 13.44 17.48 -25.60
CA LEU A 400 12.75 17.71 -24.35
C LEU A 400 13.09 19.10 -23.78
N SER A 401 14.37 19.49 -23.80
CA SER A 401 14.83 20.79 -23.28
C SER A 401 14.27 21.98 -24.05
N GLN A 402 14.22 21.91 -25.39
CA GLN A 402 13.63 22.98 -26.20
C GLN A 402 12.14 23.19 -25.92
N SER A 403 11.41 22.12 -25.62
CA SER A 403 9.95 22.17 -25.42
C SER A 403 9.55 22.44 -23.97
N LEU A 404 10.31 21.93 -23.00
CA LEU A 404 9.99 22.00 -21.58
C LEU A 404 10.64 23.17 -20.85
N LEU A 405 11.77 23.72 -21.32
CA LEU A 405 12.46 24.81 -20.63
C LEU A 405 11.53 26.00 -20.33
N PRO A 406 10.69 26.50 -21.26
CA PRO A 406 9.79 27.61 -20.95
C PRO A 406 8.84 27.28 -19.79
N ALA A 407 8.36 26.05 -19.72
CA ALA A 407 7.45 25.62 -18.66
C ALA A 407 8.18 25.39 -17.33
N ILE A 408 9.41 24.85 -17.34
CA ILE A 408 10.24 24.71 -16.12
C ILE A 408 10.55 26.08 -15.52
N VAL A 409 10.88 27.09 -16.35
CA VAL A 409 11.11 28.48 -15.90
C VAL A 409 9.85 29.05 -15.28
N GLU A 410 8.68 28.86 -15.91
CA GLU A 410 7.40 29.31 -15.37
C GLU A 410 7.06 28.65 -14.02
N LEU A 411 7.39 27.37 -13.85
CA LEU A 411 7.21 26.61 -12.61
C LEU A 411 8.19 27.05 -11.50
N ALA A 412 9.42 27.39 -11.88
CA ALA A 412 10.45 27.89 -10.98
C ALA A 412 10.05 29.21 -10.31
N GLU A 413 9.20 29.99 -10.98
CA GLU A 413 8.68 31.28 -10.52
C GLU A 413 7.22 31.20 -10.05
N ASP A 414 6.68 29.99 -9.85
CA ASP A 414 5.27 29.80 -9.51
C ASP A 414 4.88 30.49 -8.21
N ALA A 415 3.69 31.08 -8.14
CA ALA A 415 3.20 31.78 -6.95
C ALA A 415 3.17 30.88 -5.69
N LYS A 416 2.89 29.58 -5.83
CA LYS A 416 2.83 28.61 -4.73
C LYS A 416 4.21 28.02 -4.47
N TRP A 417 4.72 28.28 -3.27
CA TRP A 417 6.05 27.85 -2.84
C TRP A 417 6.29 26.33 -2.94
N ARG A 418 5.25 25.48 -2.79
CA ARG A 418 5.37 24.02 -2.94
C ARG A 418 5.72 23.59 -4.37
N VAL A 419 5.22 24.30 -5.38
CA VAL A 419 5.58 24.05 -6.79
C VAL A 419 7.04 24.41 -7.01
N ARG A 420 7.46 25.58 -6.50
CA ARG A 420 8.87 26.02 -6.53
C ARG A 420 9.78 25.02 -5.84
N LEU A 421 9.39 24.53 -4.66
CA LEU A 421 10.13 23.51 -3.93
C LEU A 421 10.29 22.21 -4.74
N ALA A 422 9.22 21.71 -5.36
CA ALA A 422 9.31 20.52 -6.20
C ALA A 422 10.31 20.71 -7.34
N ILE A 423 10.28 21.85 -8.04
CA ILE A 423 11.25 22.16 -9.09
C ILE A 423 12.69 22.21 -8.54
N ILE A 424 12.88 22.81 -7.36
CA ILE A 424 14.19 22.84 -6.70
C ILE A 424 14.70 21.44 -6.41
N GLU A 425 13.84 20.54 -5.92
CA GLU A 425 14.19 19.14 -5.66
C GLU A 425 14.53 18.36 -6.94
N TYR A 426 13.87 18.67 -8.06
CA TYR A 426 14.18 18.07 -9.37
C TYR A 426 15.34 18.73 -10.11
N MET A 427 15.81 19.90 -9.65
CA MET A 427 16.86 20.68 -10.28
C MET A 427 18.19 19.91 -10.46
N PRO A 428 18.68 19.10 -9.49
CA PRO A 428 19.89 18.31 -9.67
C PRO A 428 19.78 17.28 -10.79
N LEU A 429 18.62 16.63 -10.89
CA LEU A 429 18.35 15.62 -11.92
C LEU A 429 18.25 16.29 -13.29
N LEU A 430 17.54 17.41 -13.39
CA LEU A 430 17.50 18.25 -14.60
C LEU A 430 18.90 18.72 -15.01
N ALA A 431 19.73 19.19 -14.07
CA ALA A 431 21.09 19.65 -14.32
C ALA A 431 22.00 18.52 -14.83
N GLY A 432 21.93 17.34 -14.18
CA GLY A 432 22.68 16.15 -14.60
C GLY A 432 22.30 15.68 -16.00
N GLN A 433 21.01 15.78 -16.36
CA GLN A 433 20.50 15.32 -17.66
C GLN A 433 20.74 16.34 -18.78
N LEU A 434 20.49 17.64 -18.53
CA LEU A 434 20.60 18.72 -19.52
C LEU A 434 22.04 19.11 -19.83
N GLY A 435 22.97 18.76 -18.93
CA GLY A 435 24.39 19.07 -19.05
C GLY A 435 24.74 20.46 -18.53
N VAL A 436 26.02 20.60 -18.18
CA VAL A 436 26.56 21.80 -17.51
C VAL A 436 26.37 23.09 -18.32
N GLU A 437 26.63 23.05 -19.63
CA GLU A 437 26.54 24.24 -20.49
C GLU A 437 25.12 24.82 -20.50
N PHE A 438 24.12 23.94 -20.52
CA PHE A 438 22.71 24.34 -20.52
C PHE A 438 22.27 24.86 -19.14
N PHE A 439 22.75 24.21 -18.07
CA PHE A 439 22.49 24.66 -16.71
C PHE A 439 23.03 26.08 -16.49
N ASP A 440 24.29 26.32 -16.88
CA ASP A 440 24.95 27.62 -16.72
C ASP A 440 24.25 28.72 -17.51
N GLU A 441 23.76 28.43 -18.72
CA GLU A 441 23.17 29.44 -19.60
C GLU A 441 21.70 29.77 -19.26
N LYS A 442 20.93 28.81 -18.73
CA LYS A 442 19.47 28.95 -18.59
C LYS A 442 18.89 28.71 -17.19
N LEU A 443 19.57 27.93 -16.34
CA LEU A 443 19.01 27.47 -15.06
C LEU A 443 19.72 28.08 -13.85
N ASN A 444 20.99 28.46 -14.00
CA ASN A 444 21.81 29.05 -12.94
C ASN A 444 21.16 30.34 -12.37
N SER A 445 20.63 31.22 -13.23
CA SER A 445 19.94 32.44 -12.77
C SER A 445 18.72 32.15 -11.90
N LEU A 446 17.99 31.06 -12.15
CA LEU A 446 16.84 30.65 -11.34
C LEU A 446 17.29 30.13 -9.98
N CYS A 447 18.33 29.29 -9.95
CA CYS A 447 18.91 28.81 -8.69
C CYS A 447 19.38 29.96 -7.79
N MET A 448 20.00 30.97 -8.39
CA MET A 448 20.45 32.17 -7.67
C MET A 448 19.26 33.02 -7.18
N ALA A 449 18.14 33.04 -7.91
CA ALA A 449 16.93 33.74 -7.49
C ALA A 449 16.26 33.07 -6.27
N TRP A 450 16.26 31.74 -6.18
CA TRP A 450 15.67 31.01 -5.05
C TRP A 450 16.38 31.23 -3.71
N LEU A 451 17.69 31.51 -3.74
CA LEU A 451 18.45 31.88 -2.53
C LEU A 451 17.99 33.21 -1.91
N VAL A 452 17.25 34.02 -2.66
CA VAL A 452 16.70 35.32 -2.22
C VAL A 452 15.17 35.25 -2.06
N ASP A 453 14.55 34.07 -2.21
CA ASP A 453 13.10 33.90 -2.08
C ASP A 453 12.63 34.22 -0.65
N HIS A 454 11.42 34.77 -0.53
CA HIS A 454 10.84 35.19 0.74
C HIS A 454 10.57 34.02 1.71
N GLY A 455 10.35 32.80 1.22
CA GLY A 455 10.12 31.61 2.07
C GLY A 455 11.39 31.07 2.74
N GLU A 456 11.44 30.98 4.07
CA GLU A 456 12.58 30.39 4.79
C GLU A 456 12.87 28.94 4.39
N SER A 457 11.83 28.12 4.18
CA SER A 457 11.99 26.72 3.73
C SER A 457 12.57 26.60 2.33
N LEU A 458 12.25 27.55 1.43
CA LEU A 458 12.82 27.60 0.08
C LEU A 458 14.29 28.02 0.11
N ARG A 459 14.65 28.96 0.99
CA ARG A 459 16.05 29.33 1.22
C ARG A 459 16.87 28.16 1.74
N GLN A 460 16.36 27.41 2.71
CA GLN A 460 17.08 26.25 3.26
C GLN A 460 17.29 25.14 2.21
N VAL A 461 16.28 24.83 1.40
CA VAL A 461 16.42 23.81 0.35
C VAL A 461 17.23 24.33 -0.84
N GLY A 462 17.11 25.61 -1.18
CA GLY A 462 17.97 26.28 -2.15
C GLY A 462 19.44 26.26 -1.72
N GLU A 463 19.72 26.42 -0.43
CA GLU A 463 21.06 26.24 0.15
C GLU A 463 21.54 24.78 0.04
N ASP A 464 20.68 23.79 0.27
CA ASP A 464 21.02 22.37 0.16
C ASP A 464 21.23 21.89 -1.29
N VAL A 465 20.47 22.45 -2.25
CA VAL A 465 20.60 22.16 -3.69
C VAL A 465 21.76 22.94 -4.31
N GLY A 466 21.98 24.19 -3.87
CA GLY A 466 23.14 25.00 -4.23
C GLY A 466 24.43 24.61 -3.52
N ALA A 467 24.37 23.74 -2.52
CA ALA A 467 25.55 23.21 -1.85
C ALA A 467 26.41 22.41 -2.85
N PRO A 468 27.74 22.65 -2.93
CA PRO A 468 28.61 22.04 -3.93
C PRO A 468 28.50 20.51 -4.00
N GLY A 469 28.24 19.83 -2.87
CA GLY A 469 28.27 18.36 -2.79
C GLY A 469 27.20 17.60 -3.59
N ARG A 470 25.97 18.11 -3.72
CA ARG A 470 24.89 17.40 -4.47
C ARG A 470 24.92 17.73 -5.96
N MET A 471 25.07 19.00 -6.34
CA MET A 471 25.27 19.39 -7.74
C MET A 471 26.58 18.85 -8.31
N ASP A 472 27.71 18.87 -7.57
CA ASP A 472 28.96 18.27 -8.05
C ASP A 472 28.81 16.75 -8.24
N SER A 473 28.04 16.04 -7.40
CA SER A 473 27.83 14.59 -7.57
C SER A 473 26.98 14.21 -8.78
N ALA A 474 26.09 15.10 -9.24
CA ALA A 474 25.31 14.91 -10.48
C ALA A 474 26.08 15.38 -11.73
N LEU A 475 26.95 16.38 -11.58
CA LEU A 475 27.75 16.97 -12.65
C LEU A 475 29.18 16.38 -12.78
N THR A 476 29.54 15.38 -11.97
CA THR A 476 30.92 14.88 -11.80
C THR A 476 31.49 14.15 -13.02
N GLY A 477 30.70 13.94 -14.08
CA GLY A 477 31.21 13.52 -15.38
C GLY A 477 31.77 14.66 -16.25
N ALA A 478 31.38 15.92 -16.00
CA ALA A 478 31.63 17.04 -16.91
C ALA A 478 32.25 18.29 -16.25
N CYS A 479 32.16 18.46 -14.93
CA CYS A 479 32.63 19.67 -14.26
C CYS A 479 34.05 19.53 -13.70
N ARG A 480 35.06 19.84 -14.53
CA ARG A 480 36.41 20.23 -14.06
C ARG A 480 36.72 21.72 -14.25
N GLY A 481 35.72 22.57 -14.46
CA GLY A 481 35.97 23.99 -14.81
C GLY A 481 34.88 25.01 -14.51
N VAL A 482 33.82 24.69 -13.77
CA VAL A 482 32.76 25.67 -13.46
C VAL A 482 33.17 26.54 -12.28
N GLU A 483 33.04 27.86 -12.40
CA GLU A 483 33.13 28.80 -11.27
C GLU A 483 32.16 28.36 -10.17
N SER A 484 32.71 28.03 -9.01
CA SER A 484 31.93 27.51 -7.88
C SER A 484 30.83 28.51 -7.48
N LEU A 485 29.61 28.03 -7.19
CA LEU A 485 28.46 28.83 -6.70
C LEU A 485 28.82 29.93 -5.67
N PRO A 486 29.78 29.72 -4.73
CA PRO A 486 30.24 30.77 -3.81
C PRO A 486 30.83 32.02 -4.49
N GLN A 487 31.49 31.87 -5.64
CA GLN A 487 32.07 32.99 -6.40
C GLN A 487 30.99 33.83 -7.10
N ALA A 488 29.89 33.21 -7.51
CA ALA A 488 28.73 33.89 -8.10
C ALA A 488 27.94 34.67 -7.01
N ILE A 489 27.77 34.07 -5.82
CA ILE A 489 27.10 34.70 -4.67
C ILE A 489 27.90 35.93 -4.16
N CYS A 490 29.23 35.85 -4.16
CA CYS A 490 30.12 36.97 -3.79
C CYS A 490 30.01 38.20 -4.72
N ARG A 491 29.64 38.03 -6.00
CA ARG A 491 29.56 39.14 -6.96
C ARG A 491 28.22 39.89 -6.91
N LEU A 492 27.12 39.21 -6.60
CA LEU A 492 25.76 39.78 -6.69
C LEU A 492 25.31 40.52 -5.43
N CYS A 493 25.77 40.11 -4.24
CA CYS A 493 25.21 40.63 -2.98
C CYS A 493 25.87 41.93 -2.46
N GLY A 494 26.97 42.41 -3.04
CA GLY A 494 27.77 43.45 -2.37
C GLY A 494 28.20 43.03 -0.94
N PRO A 495 28.83 43.90 -0.14
CA PRO A 495 29.33 43.51 1.16
C PRO A 495 28.18 43.41 2.17
N ALA A 496 27.47 42.28 2.17
CA ALA A 496 26.51 41.92 3.21
C ALA A 496 27.22 41.05 4.28
N PRO A 497 27.10 41.37 5.58
CA PRO A 497 27.86 40.73 6.66
C PRO A 497 27.55 39.23 6.88
N PHE A 498 26.55 38.68 6.18
CA PHE A 498 26.20 37.26 6.26
C PHE A 498 27.16 36.35 5.47
N LEU A 499 27.81 36.88 4.41
CA LEU A 499 28.76 36.13 3.58
C LEU A 499 30.09 35.82 4.29
N GLU A 500 30.54 36.68 5.21
CA GLU A 500 31.78 36.43 6.00
C GLU A 500 31.64 35.24 6.95
N SER A 501 30.43 34.98 7.45
CA SER A 501 30.11 33.81 8.27
C SER A 501 30.24 32.52 7.46
N TRP A 502 29.74 32.52 6.22
CA TRP A 502 29.77 31.39 5.29
C TRP A 502 31.19 31.01 4.86
N ILE A 503 32.03 32.00 4.52
CA ILE A 503 33.44 31.76 4.17
C ILE A 503 34.22 31.20 5.38
N ARG A 504 33.92 31.67 6.61
CA ARG A 504 34.56 31.12 7.83
C ARG A 504 34.11 29.70 8.14
N ALA A 505 32.81 29.40 8.07
CA ALA A 505 32.29 28.07 8.37
C ALA A 505 32.80 27.00 7.37
N GLY A 506 32.89 27.34 6.08
CA GLY A 506 33.41 26.44 5.04
C GLY A 506 34.91 26.16 5.14
N TRP A 507 35.70 27.09 5.70
CA TRP A 507 37.13 26.89 5.97
C TRP A 507 37.39 26.12 7.28
N GLU A 508 36.59 26.36 8.31
CA GLU A 508 36.72 25.67 9.61
C GLU A 508 36.29 24.18 9.54
N GLY A 509 35.34 23.83 8.66
CA GLY A 509 34.90 22.45 8.43
C GLY A 509 35.93 21.51 7.78
N LYS A 510 37.05 22.03 7.24
CA LYS A 510 38.12 21.22 6.64
C LYS A 510 39.37 21.05 7.52
N GLN A 511 39.41 21.62 8.73
CA GLN A 511 40.54 21.45 9.66
C GLN A 511 40.26 20.59 10.90
N SER A 512 39.04 20.09 11.11
CA SER A 512 38.68 19.37 12.33
C SER A 512 38.49 17.85 12.15
N ARG A 513 39.46 17.15 11.53
CA ARG A 513 39.62 15.70 11.70
C ARG A 513 41.08 15.26 11.74
N SER A 514 41.67 15.27 12.93
CA SER A 514 42.72 14.33 13.36
C SER A 514 42.72 14.24 14.90
N PRO A 515 42.85 13.04 15.51
CA PRO A 515 42.54 12.82 16.92
C PRO A 515 43.69 13.16 17.86
N ARG A 516 43.34 13.57 19.08
CA ARG A 516 44.25 13.95 20.17
C ARG A 516 45.23 12.82 20.54
N GLY A 517 46.52 13.16 20.62
CA GLY A 517 47.58 12.38 21.28
C GLY A 517 48.48 13.34 22.06
N GLY A 518 48.85 12.97 23.29
CA GLY A 518 49.31 13.90 24.34
C GLY A 518 50.75 14.45 24.23
N LEU A 519 50.95 15.53 25.02
CA LEU A 519 52.16 15.90 25.77
C LEU A 519 53.50 16.07 25.01
N ALA A 520 53.98 17.32 24.90
CA ALA A 520 55.16 17.84 25.62
C ALA A 520 55.76 19.06 24.92
N ARG A 521 56.30 19.97 25.74
CA ARG A 521 57.02 21.21 25.37
C ARG A 521 58.25 20.92 24.50
N GLY A 522 58.56 21.80 23.54
CA GLY A 522 59.89 21.86 22.93
C GLY A 522 59.93 22.68 21.65
N SER A 523 60.84 23.65 21.63
CA SER A 523 61.11 24.66 20.60
C SER A 523 61.54 24.14 19.22
N VAL A 524 61.11 24.88 18.19
CA VAL A 524 61.84 25.34 16.98
C VAL A 524 63.00 24.46 16.49
N GLU A 525 62.85 23.85 15.30
CA GLU A 525 63.85 23.91 14.21
C GLU A 525 63.32 23.34 12.87
N SER A 526 63.98 23.79 11.81
CA SER A 526 63.64 23.83 10.37
C SER A 526 63.94 22.56 9.54
N ALA A 527 63.16 22.31 8.46
CA ALA A 527 63.58 21.84 7.12
C ALA A 527 62.33 21.38 6.31
N ARG A 528 61.96 21.92 5.12
CA ARG A 528 62.51 21.83 3.74
C ARG A 528 62.49 20.43 3.09
N ALA A 529 62.03 20.43 1.82
CA ALA A 529 62.06 19.42 0.74
C ALA A 529 60.85 18.46 0.68
N ALA A 530 59.96 18.52 -0.31
CA ALA A 530 60.07 18.33 -1.77
C ALA A 530 60.03 16.85 -2.20
N GLY A 531 59.16 16.53 -3.18
CA GLY A 531 59.42 15.45 -4.14
C GLY A 531 58.32 14.39 -4.37
N GLN A 532 57.44 14.67 -5.32
CA GLN A 532 57.09 13.80 -6.47
C GLN A 532 56.59 12.34 -6.28
N SER A 533 55.32 12.16 -6.70
CA SER A 533 54.86 11.31 -7.82
C SER A 533 54.50 9.83 -7.62
N ARG A 534 53.28 9.50 -8.10
CA ARG A 534 52.83 8.38 -8.96
C ARG A 534 51.61 7.60 -8.44
N LEU A 535 50.70 7.42 -9.40
CA LEU A 535 49.43 6.68 -9.42
C LEU A 535 49.62 5.18 -9.20
N PHE A 536 48.66 4.56 -8.49
CA PHE A 536 48.12 3.21 -8.75
C PHE A 536 46.75 3.09 -8.07
N PHE A 537 45.70 2.74 -8.83
CA PHE A 537 44.38 2.28 -8.34
C PHE A 537 44.48 0.82 -7.87
N PRO A 538 43.66 0.35 -6.91
CA PRO A 538 42.42 -0.34 -7.31
C PRO A 538 41.19 -0.13 -6.38
N GLU A 539 40.08 -0.63 -6.90
CA GLU A 539 38.68 -0.59 -6.46
C GLU A 539 38.38 -1.19 -5.07
N HIS A 540 37.17 -0.84 -4.59
CA HIS A 540 36.29 -1.46 -3.58
C HIS A 540 35.96 -0.54 -2.39
N HIS A 541 34.77 0.06 -2.42
CA HIS A 541 33.72 -0.04 -1.39
C HIS A 541 32.57 0.92 -1.71
N VAL A 542 31.52 0.36 -2.30
CA VAL A 542 30.15 0.88 -2.30
C VAL A 542 29.49 0.49 -0.97
N PHE A 543 28.54 1.30 -0.52
CA PHE A 543 27.63 1.15 0.64
C PHE A 543 28.15 1.59 2.01
N ALA A 544 27.67 2.76 2.46
CA ALA A 544 26.98 2.94 3.76
C ALA A 544 26.89 4.43 4.15
N VAL A 545 25.87 5.17 3.69
CA VAL A 545 25.37 6.39 4.38
C VAL A 545 23.87 6.55 4.12
N ILE A 546 23.03 5.73 4.76
CA ILE A 546 21.64 6.08 5.12
C ILE A 546 21.37 5.42 6.46
N ALA A 547 21.62 6.12 7.56
CA ALA A 547 21.08 5.83 8.89
C ALA A 547 21.44 6.96 9.83
N ALA A 548 20.61 8.01 9.90
CA ALA A 548 20.39 8.84 11.10
C ALA A 548 19.49 10.05 10.76
N SER A 549 18.18 9.85 10.66
CA SER A 549 17.17 10.86 11.00
C SER A 549 15.77 10.23 10.96
N SER A 550 15.42 9.47 12.00
CA SER A 550 14.04 9.05 12.24
C SER A 550 13.83 8.88 13.73
N SER A 551 13.61 10.00 14.41
CA SER A 551 13.04 10.03 15.75
C SER A 551 12.10 11.23 15.84
N GLU A 552 10.93 11.09 15.23
CA GLU A 552 9.73 11.84 15.61
C GLU A 552 8.52 11.02 15.15
N GLN A 553 8.01 10.21 16.07
CA GLN A 553 6.71 9.56 15.96
C GLN A 553 5.64 10.64 16.13
N LEU A 554 4.93 10.95 15.06
CA LEU A 554 3.63 11.61 15.11
C LEU A 554 2.57 10.60 14.66
N SER A 555 1.88 10.08 15.67
CA SER A 555 0.60 9.40 15.57
C SER A 555 -0.44 10.30 14.92
N ILE A 556 -0.91 9.92 13.73
CA ILE A 556 -2.17 10.40 13.16
C ILE A 556 -3.00 9.16 12.82
N SER A 557 -3.99 8.92 13.67
CA SER A 557 -5.04 7.94 13.48
C SER A 557 -5.86 8.28 12.24
N TYR A 558 -5.99 7.32 11.33
CA TYR A 558 -6.97 7.34 10.26
C TYR A 558 -8.35 7.07 10.85
N ALA A 559 -9.20 8.09 10.88
CA ALA A 559 -10.65 7.95 10.98
C ALA A 559 -11.23 8.21 9.58
N LEU A 560 -11.39 7.14 8.81
CA LEU A 560 -12.28 7.05 7.65
C LEU A 560 -12.90 5.65 7.66
N TRP A 561 -14.01 5.54 8.39
CA TRP A 561 -15.11 4.61 8.17
C TRP A 561 -16.40 5.41 8.26
#